data_AF-A0A2E9CD38-F1
#
_entry.id   AF-A0A2E9CD38-F1
#
_cell.length_a   1.000
_cell.length_b   1.000
_cell.length_c   1.000
_cell.angle_alpha   90.00
_cell.angle_beta   90.00
_cell.angle_gamma   90.00
#
_symmetry.space_group_name_H-M   'P 1'
#
loop_
_entity.id
_entity.type
_entity.pdbx_description
1 polymer ?
#
loop_
_entity_poly.entity_id
_entity_poly.type
_entity_poly.pdbx_seq_one_letter_code
_entity_poly.pdbx_strand_id
1 'polypeptide(L)'
;YRQGPLGNFEILFTPIAMIIAQSILTIPIIIGITRSTILDLPEALPEMIESMGGTKFQKLWILFREARSGIIIAIIVALGRAFSEVGAILIVGGNIRFSTRVLTTSIITEIGQGNRGMAVTLGLILLIISYTLVSFMTYFHLKSSRKN
;
A
#
# COMPACT_ATOMS: atom_id res chain seq x y z
N TYR A 1 -7.71 -18.82 23.63
CA TYR A 1 -7.54 -17.62 22.80
C TYR A 1 -8.66 -17.50 21.78
N ARG A 2 -9.89 -17.22 22.24
CA ARG A 2 -11.12 -17.18 21.42
C ARG A 2 -12.22 -16.32 22.09
N GLN A 3 -11.85 -15.14 22.60
CA GLN A 3 -12.81 -14.26 23.28
C GLN A 3 -12.56 -12.81 22.85
N GLY A 4 -13.18 -12.43 21.74
CA GLY A 4 -13.31 -11.06 21.26
C GLY A 4 -14.62 -10.95 20.49
N PRO A 5 -15.19 -9.75 20.26
CA PRO A 5 -16.49 -9.58 19.63
C PRO A 5 -16.57 -10.15 18.20
N LEU A 6 -15.43 -10.37 17.54
CA LEU A 6 -15.31 -11.02 16.22
C LEU A 6 -14.77 -12.47 16.30
N GLY A 7 -14.65 -13.05 17.50
CA GLY A 7 -14.08 -14.38 17.73
C GLY A 7 -14.87 -15.51 17.06
N ASN A 8 -16.17 -15.31 16.83
CA ASN A 8 -17.03 -16.28 16.13
C ASN A 8 -16.74 -16.38 14.63
N PHE A 9 -16.09 -15.38 14.03
CA PHE A 9 -15.76 -15.40 12.60
C PHE A 9 -14.41 -16.09 12.30
N GLU A 10 -13.66 -16.53 13.31
CA GLU A 10 -12.37 -17.23 13.19
C GLU A 10 -11.32 -16.55 12.28
N ILE A 11 -11.41 -15.22 12.11
CA ILE A 11 -10.56 -14.47 11.15
C ILE A 11 -9.15 -14.20 11.72
N LEU A 12 -8.98 -14.14 13.04
CA LEU A 12 -7.66 -13.94 13.66
C LEU A 12 -6.68 -15.06 13.28
N PHE A 13 -5.43 -14.70 13.02
CA PHE A 13 -4.38 -15.60 12.55
C PHE A 13 -4.61 -16.17 11.14
N THR A 14 -5.34 -15.45 10.29
CA THR A 14 -5.50 -15.78 8.87
C THR A 14 -4.83 -14.73 7.97
N PRO A 15 -4.42 -15.11 6.74
CA PRO A 15 -3.97 -14.15 5.74
C PRO A 15 -5.03 -13.08 5.42
N ILE A 16 -6.32 -13.42 5.51
CA ILE A 16 -7.42 -12.49 5.26
C ILE A 16 -7.41 -11.35 6.28
N ALA A 17 -7.25 -11.66 7.56
CA ALA A 17 -7.14 -10.62 8.59
C ALA A 17 -5.91 -9.73 8.39
N MET A 18 -4.78 -10.31 7.95
CA MET A 18 -3.58 -9.55 7.61
C MET A 18 -3.85 -8.59 6.45
N ILE A 19 -4.54 -9.02 5.39
CA ILE A 19 -4.92 -8.17 4.26
C ILE A 19 -5.79 -7.01 4.74
N ILE A 20 -6.81 -7.28 5.57
CA ILE A 20 -7.69 -6.24 6.10
C ILE A 20 -6.91 -5.22 6.93
N ALA A 21 -6.04 -5.69 7.83
CA ALA A 21 -5.17 -4.81 8.63
C ALA A 21 -4.30 -3.93 7.73
N GLN A 22 -3.75 -4.51 6.66
CA GLN A 22 -2.93 -3.79 5.70
C GLN A 22 -3.72 -2.76 4.89
N SER A 23 -4.94 -3.10 4.48
CA SER A 23 -5.83 -2.19 3.77
C SER A 23 -6.19 -0.98 4.61
N ILE A 24 -6.52 -1.19 5.90
CA ILE A 24 -6.83 -0.09 6.83
C ILE A 24 -5.66 0.90 6.95
N LEU A 25 -4.42 0.43 6.91
CA LEU A 25 -3.23 1.27 6.99
C LEU A 25 -2.89 1.98 5.66
N THR A 26 -3.13 1.33 4.53
CA THR A 26 -2.71 1.85 3.21
C THR A 26 -3.76 2.72 2.54
N ILE A 27 -5.05 2.45 2.74
CA ILE A 27 -6.15 3.20 2.11
C ILE A 27 -6.10 4.72 2.42
N PRO A 28 -5.91 5.17 3.67
CA PRO A 28 -5.88 6.61 3.98
C PRO A 28 -4.75 7.34 3.25
N ILE A 29 -3.62 6.68 3.04
CA ILE A 29 -2.47 7.23 2.31
C ILE A 29 -2.84 7.42 0.84
N ILE A 30 -3.45 6.40 0.22
CA ILE A 30 -3.89 6.46 -1.17
C ILE A 30 -4.93 7.58 -1.35
N ILE A 31 -5.92 7.65 -0.45
CA ILE A 31 -6.97 8.69 -0.49
C ILE A 31 -6.36 10.08 -0.34
N GLY A 32 -5.48 10.28 0.64
CA GLY A 32 -4.85 11.58 0.90
C GLY A 32 -4.06 12.10 -0.29
N ILE A 33 -3.19 11.26 -0.86
CA ILE A 33 -2.36 11.64 -2.01
C ILE A 33 -3.22 11.82 -3.26
N THR A 34 -4.16 10.92 -3.52
CA THR A 34 -5.08 11.03 -4.67
C THR A 34 -5.89 12.32 -4.60
N ARG A 35 -6.40 12.67 -3.41
CA ARG A 35 -7.14 13.93 -3.20
C ARG A 35 -6.24 15.14 -3.46
N SER A 36 -5.00 15.13 -2.97
CA SER A 36 -4.03 16.20 -3.25
C SER A 36 -3.81 16.35 -4.76
N THR A 37 -3.54 15.24 -5.46
CA THR A 37 -3.32 15.25 -6.91
C THR A 37 -4.51 15.81 -7.69
N ILE A 38 -5.74 15.49 -7.28
CA ILE A 38 -6.94 16.03 -7.94
C ILE A 38 -7.08 17.53 -7.68
N LEU A 39 -6.74 18.01 -6.47
CA LEU A 39 -6.77 19.44 -6.14
C LEU A 39 -5.66 20.24 -6.81
N ASP A 40 -4.56 19.60 -7.18
CA ASP A 40 -3.45 20.22 -7.93
C ASP A 40 -3.78 20.40 -9.43
N LEU A 41 -4.90 19.83 -9.92
CA LEU A 41 -5.37 20.06 -11.28
C LEU A 41 -5.86 21.51 -11.46
N PRO A 42 -5.85 22.06 -12.68
CA PRO A 42 -6.36 23.40 -12.93
C PRO A 42 -7.80 23.57 -12.45
N GLU A 43 -8.06 24.60 -11.64
CA GLU A 43 -9.39 24.87 -11.06
C GLU A 43 -10.48 25.04 -12.14
N ALA A 44 -10.09 25.50 -13.34
CA ALA A 44 -10.99 25.68 -14.47
C ALA A 44 -11.37 24.36 -15.18
N LEU A 45 -10.64 23.27 -14.98
CA LEU A 45 -10.85 22.01 -15.72
C LEU A 45 -12.28 21.44 -15.55
N PRO A 46 -12.87 21.37 -14.35
CA PRO A 46 -14.26 20.94 -14.15
C PRO A 46 -15.27 21.83 -14.89
N GLU A 47 -15.09 23.16 -14.84
CA GLU A 47 -15.98 24.14 -15.47
C GLU A 47 -15.90 24.07 -17.00
N MET A 48 -14.70 23.85 -17.54
CA MET A 48 -14.48 23.62 -18.97
C MET A 48 -15.23 22.38 -19.46
N ILE A 49 -15.19 21.27 -18.71
CA ILE A 49 -15.90 20.04 -19.09
C ILE A 49 -17.42 20.27 -19.08
N GLU A 50 -17.94 21.00 -18.08
CA GLU A 50 -19.37 21.31 -17.96
C GLU A 50 -19.85 22.26 -19.08
N SER A 51 -19.07 23.29 -19.42
CA SER A 51 -19.41 24.23 -20.50
C SER A 51 -19.42 23.59 -21.89
N MET A 52 -18.65 22.50 -22.09
CA MET A 52 -18.68 21.69 -23.31
C MET A 52 -19.85 20.68 -23.34
N GLY A 53 -20.78 20.74 -22.37
CA GLY A 53 -21.93 19.82 -22.28
C GLY A 53 -21.59 18.46 -21.69
N GLY A 54 -20.45 18.34 -20.99
CA GLY A 54 -20.00 17.09 -20.39
C GLY A 54 -20.90 16.61 -19.25
N THR A 55 -21.16 15.30 -19.20
CA THR A 55 -21.91 14.67 -18.12
C THR A 55 -21.05 14.50 -16.84
N LYS A 56 -21.70 14.31 -15.68
CA LYS A 56 -20.99 14.07 -14.40
C LYS A 56 -20.00 12.90 -14.47
N PHE A 57 -20.33 11.84 -15.20
CA PHE A 57 -19.44 10.68 -15.40
C PHE A 57 -18.24 11.01 -16.27
N GLN A 58 -18.42 11.77 -17.36
CA GLN A 58 -17.31 12.24 -18.20
C GLN A 58 -16.37 13.14 -17.41
N LYS A 59 -16.91 14.05 -16.59
CA LYS A 59 -16.12 14.90 -15.69
C LYS A 59 -15.25 14.07 -14.74
N LEU A 60 -15.86 13.10 -14.05
CA LEU A 60 -15.12 12.22 -13.13
C LEU A 60 -14.03 11.43 -13.86
N TRP A 61 -14.33 10.88 -15.03
CA TRP A 61 -13.39 10.10 -15.83
C TRP A 61 -12.19 10.94 -16.29
N ILE A 62 -12.42 12.17 -16.76
CA ILE A 62 -11.35 13.07 -17.20
C ILE A 62 -10.49 13.47 -16.00
N LEU A 63 -11.08 13.88 -14.87
CA LEU A 63 -10.32 14.22 -13.66
C LEU A 63 -9.45 13.05 -13.19
N PHE A 64 -10.00 11.83 -13.20
CA PHE A 64 -9.24 10.63 -12.83
C PHE A 64 -8.11 10.33 -13.83
N ARG A 65 -8.35 10.54 -15.12
CA ARG A 65 -7.35 10.35 -16.18
C ARG A 65 -6.21 11.36 -16.08
N GLU A 66 -6.51 12.62 -15.78
CA GLU A 66 -5.48 13.65 -15.57
C GLU A 66 -4.70 13.38 -14.27
N ALA A 67 -5.40 13.00 -13.19
CA ALA A 67 -4.78 12.64 -11.92
C ALA A 67 -4.06 11.27 -11.90
N ARG A 68 -4.12 10.48 -12.98
CA ARG A 68 -3.57 9.11 -13.03
C ARG A 68 -2.11 9.03 -12.58
N SER A 69 -1.33 10.06 -12.89
CA SER A 69 0.08 10.15 -12.57
C SER A 69 0.28 10.16 -11.05
N GLY A 70 -0.41 11.06 -10.34
CA GLY A 70 -0.33 11.12 -8.88
C GLY A 70 -0.99 9.94 -8.18
N ILE A 71 -2.00 9.30 -8.79
CA ILE A 71 -2.57 8.05 -8.26
C ILE A 71 -1.54 6.91 -8.29
N ILE A 72 -0.73 6.80 -9.35
CA ILE A 72 0.36 5.81 -9.39
C ILE A 72 1.37 6.09 -8.28
N ILE A 73 1.73 7.36 -8.06
CA ILE A 73 2.62 7.76 -6.96
C ILE A 73 1.99 7.40 -5.59
N ALA A 74 0.70 7.64 -5.41
CA ALA A 74 -0.03 7.28 -4.20
C ALA A 74 0.09 5.77 -3.88
N ILE A 75 -0.03 4.92 -4.91
CA ILE A 75 0.13 3.47 -4.80
C ILE A 75 1.57 3.10 -4.42
N ILE A 76 2.58 3.72 -5.05
CA ILE A 76 4.00 3.48 -4.73
C ILE A 76 4.28 3.82 -3.26
N VAL A 77 3.79 4.95 -2.77
CA VAL A 77 3.96 5.37 -1.37
C VAL A 77 3.25 4.42 -0.41
N ALA A 78 2.02 3.99 -0.75
CA ALA A 78 1.27 3.03 0.05
C ALA A 78 1.94 1.65 0.12
N LEU A 79 2.56 1.19 -0.97
CA LEU A 79 3.38 -0.03 -0.98
C LEU A 79 4.61 0.10 -0.08
N GLY A 80 5.30 1.24 -0.12
CA GLY A 80 6.42 1.54 0.78
C GLY A 80 5.99 1.46 2.25
N ARG A 81 4.87 2.10 2.60
CA ARG A 81 4.28 2.00 3.94
C ARG A 81 3.96 0.56 4.33
N ALA A 82 3.52 -0.24 3.35
CA ALA A 82 3.13 -1.60 3.61
C ALA A 82 4.30 -2.51 3.97
N PHE A 83 5.43 -2.38 3.27
CA PHE A 83 6.65 -3.12 3.58
C PHE A 83 7.25 -2.76 4.95
N SER A 84 7.04 -1.52 5.40
CA SER A 84 7.48 -1.07 6.73
C SER A 84 6.58 -1.54 7.87
N GLU A 85 5.42 -2.16 7.59
CA GLU A 85 4.51 -2.61 8.64
C GLU A 85 4.97 -3.95 9.25
N VAL A 86 5.02 -3.98 10.58
CA VAL A 86 5.40 -5.17 11.34
C VAL A 86 4.42 -5.43 12.48
N GLY A 87 4.01 -4.37 13.20
CA GLY A 87 3.23 -4.49 14.42
C GLY A 87 1.81 -5.01 14.17
N ALA A 88 1.08 -4.38 13.27
CA ALA A 88 -0.30 -4.76 12.95
C ALA A 88 -0.37 -6.21 12.43
N ILE A 89 0.56 -6.58 11.55
CA ILE A 89 0.63 -7.91 10.97
C ILE A 89 1.01 -8.97 12.02
N LEU A 90 1.92 -8.64 12.94
CA LEU A 90 2.30 -9.56 14.01
C LEU A 90 1.13 -9.81 14.98
N ILE A 91 0.40 -8.76 15.35
CA ILE A 91 -0.76 -8.83 16.27
C ILE A 91 -1.89 -9.67 15.64
N VAL A 92 -2.18 -9.42 14.36
CA VAL A 92 -3.32 -10.05 13.68
C VAL A 92 -2.98 -11.44 13.14
N GLY A 93 -1.77 -11.62 12.62
CA GLY A 93 -1.31 -12.85 11.97
C GLY A 93 -0.67 -13.86 12.91
N GLY A 94 -0.09 -13.43 14.04
CA GLY A 94 0.48 -14.34 15.05
C GLY A 94 1.75 -15.11 14.64
N ASN A 95 2.31 -14.81 13.46
CA ASN A 95 3.58 -15.36 12.97
C ASN A 95 3.64 -16.90 12.87
N ILE A 96 2.58 -17.51 12.34
CA ILE A 96 2.45 -18.97 12.18
C ILE A 96 3.24 -19.42 10.94
N ARG A 97 4.17 -20.36 11.13
CA ARG A 97 4.95 -20.95 10.01
C ARG A 97 4.01 -21.51 8.94
N PHE A 98 4.36 -21.29 7.67
CA PHE A 98 3.61 -21.74 6.50
C PHE A 98 2.18 -21.21 6.35
N SER A 99 1.75 -20.25 7.18
CA SER A 99 0.41 -19.67 7.07
C SER A 99 0.44 -18.14 7.10
N THR A 100 0.96 -17.53 8.17
CA THR A 100 0.90 -16.08 8.41
C THR A 100 2.26 -15.44 8.69
N ARG A 101 3.34 -16.22 8.56
CA ARG A 101 4.70 -15.74 8.73
C ARG A 101 5.16 -14.97 7.49
N VAL A 102 5.53 -13.71 7.70
CA VAL A 102 6.11 -12.82 6.68
C VAL A 102 7.57 -12.51 7.01
N LEU A 103 8.29 -11.91 6.06
CA LEU A 103 9.71 -11.56 6.26
C LEU A 103 9.90 -10.64 7.46
N THR A 104 9.05 -9.63 7.63
CA THR A 104 9.13 -8.68 8.75
C THR A 104 8.97 -9.34 10.12
N THR A 105 8.00 -10.24 10.27
CA THR A 105 7.81 -10.98 11.53
C THR A 105 8.93 -12.01 11.77
N SER A 106 9.50 -12.56 10.70
CA SER A 106 10.66 -13.46 10.79
C SER A 106 11.90 -12.73 11.31
N ILE A 107 12.15 -11.51 10.86
CA ILE A 107 13.25 -10.66 11.38
C ILE A 107 13.10 -10.47 12.89
N ILE A 108 11.92 -10.10 13.37
CA ILE A 108 11.65 -9.94 14.82
C ILE A 108 11.86 -11.26 15.58
N THR A 109 11.45 -12.38 14.98
CA THR A 109 11.61 -13.71 15.58
C THR A 109 13.08 -14.11 15.71
N GLU A 110 13.91 -13.84 14.70
CA GLU A 110 15.34 -14.12 14.73
C GLU A 110 16.09 -13.21 15.71
N ILE A 111 15.71 -11.93 15.81
CA ILE A 111 16.25 -11.03 16.84
C ILE A 111 15.94 -11.57 18.24
N GLY A 112 14.70 -11.98 18.50
CA GLY A 112 14.27 -12.53 19.79
C GLY A 112 14.97 -13.84 20.17
N GLN A 113 15.37 -14.65 19.19
CA GLN A 113 16.14 -15.89 19.40
C GLN A 113 17.64 -15.65 19.57
N GLY A 114 18.11 -14.38 19.50
CA GLY A 114 19.53 -14.04 19.56
C GLY A 114 20.29 -14.27 18.25
N ASN A 115 19.61 -14.71 17.19
CA ASN A 115 20.19 -14.97 15.87
C ASN A 115 20.28 -13.68 15.04
N ARG A 116 21.11 -12.75 15.50
CA ARG A 116 21.28 -11.43 14.86
C ARG A 116 21.81 -11.53 13.43
N GLY A 117 22.66 -12.52 13.16
CA GLY A 117 23.18 -12.76 11.81
C GLY A 117 22.06 -13.03 10.81
N MET A 118 21.19 -13.99 11.11
CA MET A 118 20.03 -14.31 10.27
C MET A 118 19.06 -13.12 10.15
N ALA A 119 18.82 -12.40 11.26
CA ALA A 119 17.95 -11.22 11.24
C ALA A 119 18.44 -10.15 10.26
N VAL A 120 19.75 -9.87 10.24
CA VAL A 120 20.36 -8.92 9.30
C VAL A 120 20.25 -9.43 7.87
N THR A 121 20.51 -10.72 7.62
CA THR A 121 20.35 -11.32 6.29
C THR A 121 18.93 -11.18 5.76
N LEU A 122 17.92 -11.51 6.57
CA LEU A 122 16.51 -11.35 6.21
C LEU A 122 16.14 -9.87 5.98
N GLY A 123 16.68 -8.96 6.80
CA GLY A 123 16.51 -7.52 6.63
C GLY A 123 17.08 -7.01 5.30
N LEU A 124 18.28 -7.46 4.92
CA LEU A 124 18.90 -7.13 3.64
C LEU A 124 18.10 -7.68 2.45
N ILE A 125 17.60 -8.92 2.54
CA ILE A 125 16.74 -9.51 1.51
C ILE A 125 15.48 -8.66 1.34
N LEU A 126 14.80 -8.32 2.44
CA LEU A 126 13.60 -7.50 2.40
C LEU A 126 13.88 -6.10 1.81
N LEU A 127 15.01 -5.50 2.17
CA LEU A 127 15.43 -4.20 1.66
C LEU A 127 15.66 -4.26 0.15
N ILE A 128 16.43 -5.23 -0.34
CA ILE A 128 16.71 -5.40 -1.78
C ILE A 128 15.41 -5.59 -2.54
N ILE A 129 14.53 -6.48 -2.08
CA ILE A 129 13.23 -6.73 -2.73
C ILE A 129 12.41 -5.44 -2.79
N SER A 130 12.24 -4.77 -1.65
CA SER A 130 11.43 -3.55 -1.55
C SER A 130 11.99 -2.43 -2.42
N TYR A 131 13.31 -2.23 -2.38
CA TYR A 131 14.01 -1.22 -3.18
C TYR A 131 13.86 -1.50 -4.68
N THR A 132 14.11 -2.73 -5.12
CA THR A 132 13.98 -3.11 -6.53
C THR A 132 12.55 -2.92 -7.03
N LEU A 133 11.55 -3.33 -6.25
CA LEU A 133 10.13 -3.16 -6.62
C LEU A 133 9.73 -1.70 -6.75
N VAL A 134 10.04 -0.88 -5.74
CA VAL A 134 9.71 0.55 -5.74
C VAL A 134 10.45 1.30 -6.84
N SER A 135 11.75 1.00 -7.02
CA SER A 135 12.57 1.59 -8.09
C SER A 135 12.01 1.22 -9.47
N PHE A 136 11.65 -0.04 -9.68
CA PHE A 136 11.01 -0.50 -10.91
C PHE A 136 9.71 0.25 -11.18
N MET A 137 8.78 0.29 -10.22
CA MET A 137 7.50 1.01 -10.38
C MET A 137 7.72 2.50 -10.71
N THR A 138 8.67 3.15 -10.01
CA THR A 138 9.01 4.56 -10.22
C THR A 138 9.62 4.80 -11.60
N TYR A 139 10.52 3.92 -12.06
CA TYR A 139 11.11 3.99 -13.39
C TYR A 139 10.06 3.88 -14.51
N PHE A 140 9.14 2.93 -14.39
CA PHE A 140 8.04 2.77 -15.36
C PHE A 140 7.11 3.98 -15.39
N HIS A 141 6.83 4.55 -14.22
CA HIS A 141 6.05 5.77 -14.12
C HIS A 141 6.72 6.95 -14.84
N LEU A 142 8.02 7.19 -14.59
CA LEU A 142 8.79 8.26 -15.24
C LEU A 142 8.89 8.07 -16.76
N LYS A 143 9.09 6.83 -17.22
CA LYS A 143 9.11 6.50 -18.65
C LYS A 143 7.75 6.71 -19.32
N SER A 144 6.65 6.40 -18.63
CA SER A 144 5.30 6.66 -19.12
C SER A 144 4.95 8.14 -19.15
N SER A 145 5.51 8.94 -18.23
CA SER A 145 5.30 10.40 -18.21
C SER A 145 6.00 11.10 -19.38
N ARG A 146 7.22 10.66 -19.76
CA ARG A 146 7.94 11.22 -20.93
C ARG A 146 7.31 10.96 -22.31
N LYS A 147 6.31 10.08 -22.41
CA LYS A 147 5.68 9.68 -23.67
C LYS A 147 4.31 10.32 -23.91
N ASN A 148 3.77 11.08 -22.94
CA ASN A 148 2.61 11.95 -23.12
C ASN A 148 3.06 13.40 -23.19
#